data_AF-E2AMA0-F1
#
_entry.id   AF-E2AMA0-F1
#
_cell.length_a   1.000
_cell.length_b   1.000
_cell.length_c   1.000
_cell.angle_alpha   90.00
_cell.angle_beta   90.00
_cell.angle_gamma   90.00
#
_symmetry.space_group_name_H-M   'P 1'
#
loop_
_entity.id
_entity.type
_entity.pdbx_description
1 polymer ?
#
loop_
_entity_poly.entity_id
_entity_poly.type
_entity_poly.pdbx_seq_one_letter_code
_entity_poly.pdbx_strand_id
1 'polypeptide(L)'
;KVCNSITGTSSQTCYICGCTPKNSNDIDKVMKMTINPEHFKFDKDKIIFNVRKKEIQNKFRSEMGLLVDMVLQGHGTTNDGNTARKFFSNAIKSAEITEINLDLIQRFGNILSVLASGHEINTDAFKIYGIETAKLFVSLYPWYYLPASVHKILLHGAEV
;
A
#
# COMPACT_ATOMS: atom_id res chain seq x y z
N LYS A 1 2.18 12.03 -7.70
CA LYS A 1 3.17 13.10 -7.41
C LYS A 1 2.93 14.32 -8.28
N VAL A 2 3.06 14.23 -9.61
CA VAL A 2 2.72 15.35 -10.52
C VAL A 2 1.22 15.73 -10.44
N CYS A 3 0.32 14.75 -10.44
CA CYS A 3 -1.12 14.99 -10.27
C CYS A 3 -1.44 15.71 -8.96
N ASN A 4 -0.71 15.39 -7.88
CA ASN A 4 -0.86 16.01 -6.57
C ASN A 4 -0.39 17.47 -6.61
N SER A 5 0.72 17.77 -7.31
CA SER A 5 1.17 19.14 -7.56
C SER A 5 0.19 19.96 -8.40
N ILE A 6 -0.42 19.35 -9.43
CA ILE A 6 -1.42 20.02 -10.28
C ILE A 6 -2.71 20.32 -9.51
N THR A 7 -3.15 19.38 -8.66
CA THR A 7 -4.39 19.50 -7.89
C THR A 7 -4.21 20.22 -6.54
N GLY A 8 -3.00 20.65 -6.21
CA GLY A 8 -2.68 21.23 -4.91
C GLY A 8 -2.88 20.28 -3.72
N THR A 9 -2.93 18.96 -3.96
CA THR A 9 -3.17 17.95 -2.92
C THR A 9 -1.88 17.35 -2.40
N SER A 10 -1.83 16.95 -1.12
CA SER A 10 -0.67 16.25 -0.54
C SER A 10 -0.45 14.88 -1.18
N SER A 11 0.78 14.36 -1.17
CA SER A 11 1.09 12.99 -1.64
C SER A 11 0.32 11.90 -0.90
N GLN A 12 -0.14 12.19 0.31
CA GLN A 12 -0.95 11.30 1.14
C GLN A 12 -2.46 11.47 0.93
N THR A 13 -2.85 12.46 0.13
CA THR A 13 -4.25 12.80 -0.16
C THR A 13 -4.66 12.23 -1.51
N CYS A 14 -5.89 11.73 -1.61
CA CYS A 14 -6.46 11.36 -2.90
C CYS A 14 -6.71 12.62 -3.74
N TYR A 15 -6.10 12.76 -4.92
CA TYR A 15 -6.30 13.93 -5.78
C TYR A 15 -7.64 13.93 -6.53
N ILE A 16 -8.39 12.82 -6.51
CA ILE A 16 -9.70 12.71 -7.14
C ILE A 16 -10.78 13.19 -6.16
N CYS A 17 -10.78 12.67 -4.93
CA CYS A 17 -11.83 12.94 -3.94
C CYS A 17 -11.39 13.82 -2.75
N GLY A 18 -10.11 14.21 -2.66
CA GLY A 18 -9.59 15.07 -1.59
C GLY A 18 -9.41 14.40 -0.22
N CYS A 19 -9.69 13.10 -0.08
CA CYS A 19 -9.58 12.40 1.20
C CYS A 19 -8.14 12.43 1.75
N THR A 20 -7.96 12.92 2.98
CA THR A 20 -6.69 12.96 3.72
C THR A 20 -6.69 11.91 4.85
N PRO A 21 -5.52 11.41 5.30
CA PRO A 21 -5.47 10.48 6.44
C PRO A 21 -5.88 11.09 7.79
N LYS A 22 -5.89 12.43 7.91
CA LYS A 22 -6.12 13.14 9.18
C LYS A 22 -7.59 13.45 9.47
N ASN A 23 -8.48 13.38 8.49
CA ASN A 23 -9.92 13.56 8.70
C ASN A 23 -10.66 12.21 8.83
N SER A 24 -10.01 11.27 9.50
CA SER A 24 -10.61 10.00 9.91
C SER A 24 -10.92 9.92 11.41
N ASN A 25 -10.69 10.98 12.23
CA ASN A 25 -11.36 11.27 13.53
C ASN A 25 -10.80 12.55 14.24
N ASP A 26 -11.50 13.70 14.11
CA ASP A 26 -11.63 14.91 14.97
C ASP A 26 -10.40 15.72 15.54
N ILE A 27 -10.39 17.04 15.31
CA ILE A 27 -9.26 17.98 15.48
C ILE A 27 -9.30 18.84 16.76
N ASP A 28 -10.46 19.11 17.36
CA ASP A 28 -10.57 20.02 18.53
C ASP A 28 -9.87 19.49 19.81
N LYS A 29 -9.58 18.19 19.83
CA LYS A 29 -8.98 17.47 20.96
C LYS A 29 -7.46 17.63 21.07
N VAL A 30 -6.79 17.85 19.93
CA VAL A 30 -5.31 17.84 19.82
C VAL A 30 -4.69 19.10 20.45
N MET A 31 -5.39 20.23 20.41
CA MET A 31 -4.87 21.51 20.92
C MET A 31 -4.93 21.68 22.45
N LYS A 32 -5.57 20.74 23.18
CA LYS A 32 -5.70 20.80 24.65
C LYS A 32 -4.75 19.86 25.40
N MET A 33 -3.82 19.20 24.71
CA MET A 33 -2.97 18.16 25.31
C MET A 33 -1.63 18.75 25.79
N THR A 34 -1.31 18.55 27.06
CA THR A 34 0.01 18.86 27.66
C THR A 34 1.03 17.77 27.33
N ILE A 35 2.29 18.19 27.13
CA ILE A 35 3.40 17.29 26.75
C ILE A 35 3.79 16.40 27.94
N ASN A 36 3.80 15.08 27.71
CA ASN A 36 4.16 14.07 28.70
C ASN A 36 5.62 13.60 28.53
N PRO A 37 6.47 13.66 29.58
CA PRO A 37 7.87 13.20 29.53
C PRO A 37 8.09 11.70 29.23
N GLU A 38 7.05 10.87 29.07
CA GLU A 38 7.17 9.50 28.52
C GLU A 38 7.69 9.44 27.07
N HIS A 39 7.77 10.58 26.36
CA HIS A 39 8.33 10.70 25.02
C HIS A 39 9.84 10.37 24.92
N PHE A 40 10.52 10.07 26.03
CA PHE A 40 11.89 9.55 26.07
C PHE A 40 11.98 8.00 26.00
N LYS A 41 10.88 7.27 25.76
CA LYS A 41 10.97 5.88 25.25
C LYS A 41 11.48 5.92 23.82
N PHE A 42 12.72 5.50 23.60
CA PHE A 42 13.17 5.13 22.25
C PHE A 42 12.14 4.14 21.67
N ASP A 43 11.52 4.57 20.58
CA ASP A 43 10.27 4.06 20.02
C ASP A 43 10.33 2.54 19.76
N LYS A 44 9.81 1.75 20.71
CA LYS A 44 9.83 0.27 20.68
C LYS A 44 9.20 -0.25 19.39
N ASP A 45 8.18 0.42 18.89
CA ASP A 45 7.47 0.07 17.66
C ASP A 45 8.37 0.26 16.44
N LYS A 46 9.21 1.29 16.43
CA LYS A 46 10.24 1.50 15.39
C LYS A 46 11.29 0.40 15.40
N ILE A 47 11.67 -0.12 16.57
CA ILE A 47 12.61 -1.24 16.67
C ILE A 47 11.97 -2.51 16.12
N ILE A 48 10.76 -2.85 16.58
CA ILE A 48 10.00 -4.03 16.12
C ILE A 48 9.79 -3.96 14.60
N PHE A 49 9.39 -2.80 14.09
CA PHE A 49 9.23 -2.55 12.66
C PHE A 49 10.53 -2.83 11.88
N ASN A 50 11.66 -2.28 12.33
CA ASN A 50 12.94 -2.46 11.63
C ASN A 50 13.45 -3.91 11.67
N VAL A 51 13.22 -4.62 12.77
CA VAL A 51 13.55 -6.05 12.89
C VAL A 51 12.74 -6.86 11.89
N ARG A 52 11.41 -6.69 11.91
CA ARG A 52 10.51 -7.41 10.99
C ARG A 52 10.77 -7.06 9.53
N LYS A 53 11.01 -5.78 9.24
CA LYS A 53 11.39 -5.31 7.89
C LYS A 53 12.63 -6.04 7.38
N LYS A 54 13.70 -6.10 8.19
CA LYS A 54 14.93 -6.80 7.80
C LYS A 54 14.71 -8.31 7.59
N GLU A 55 13.89 -8.93 8.45
CA GLU A 55 13.53 -10.34 8.29
C GLU A 55 12.86 -10.61 6.94
N ILE A 56 11.81 -9.83 6.61
CA ILE A 56 11.10 -9.93 5.32
C ILE A 56 12.05 -9.69 4.15
N GLN A 57 12.89 -8.65 4.22
CA GLN A 57 13.88 -8.34 3.17
C GLN A 57 14.86 -9.51 2.95
N ASN A 58 15.36 -10.11 4.03
CA ASN A 58 16.26 -11.26 3.96
C ASN A 58 15.58 -12.47 3.35
N LYS A 59 14.34 -12.79 3.76
CA LYS A 59 13.54 -13.89 3.20
C LYS A 59 13.29 -13.73 1.69
N PHE A 60 12.90 -12.53 1.24
CA PHE A 60 12.76 -12.26 -0.20
C PHE A 60 14.09 -12.45 -0.95
N ARG A 61 15.21 -12.04 -0.37
CA ARG A 61 16.52 -12.24 -0.97
C ARG A 61 16.91 -13.72 -1.04
N SER A 62 16.74 -14.47 0.05
CA SER A 62 17.16 -15.88 0.12
C SER A 62 16.24 -16.83 -0.63
N GLU A 63 14.92 -16.62 -0.58
CA GLU A 63 13.94 -17.55 -1.16
C GLU A 63 13.51 -17.18 -2.58
N MET A 64 13.58 -15.91 -2.96
CA MET A 64 13.12 -15.43 -4.27
C MET A 64 14.21 -14.72 -5.08
N GLY A 65 15.43 -14.57 -4.54
CA GLY A 65 16.49 -13.80 -5.18
C GLY A 65 16.10 -12.34 -5.38
N LEU A 66 15.19 -11.80 -4.55
CA LEU A 66 14.56 -10.50 -4.75
C LEU A 66 15.01 -9.50 -3.69
N LEU A 67 15.51 -8.35 -4.13
CA LEU A 67 15.86 -7.24 -3.24
C LEU A 67 14.67 -6.28 -3.14
N VAL A 68 13.99 -6.24 -2.00
CA VAL A 68 12.82 -5.39 -1.78
C VAL A 68 13.13 -4.25 -0.81
N ASP A 69 12.51 -3.10 -1.05
CA ASP A 69 12.56 -1.92 -0.18
C ASP A 69 13.98 -1.43 0.20
N MET A 70 14.92 -1.54 -0.75
CA MET A 70 16.27 -1.03 -0.62
C MET A 70 16.38 0.33 -1.32
N VAL A 71 16.95 1.33 -0.64
CA VAL A 71 17.18 2.66 -1.22
C VAL A 71 18.39 2.61 -2.15
N LEU A 72 18.22 3.08 -3.38
CA LEU A 72 19.27 3.23 -4.38
C LEU A 72 19.59 4.73 -4.52
N GLN A 73 20.85 5.10 -4.26
CA GLN A 73 21.31 6.48 -4.38
C GLN A 73 21.06 6.98 -5.82
N GLY A 74 20.30 8.07 -5.97
CA GLY A 74 19.96 8.67 -7.27
C GLY A 74 18.91 7.94 -8.12
N HIS A 75 18.49 6.70 -7.77
CA HIS A 75 17.60 5.87 -8.58
C HIS A 75 16.31 5.44 -7.88
N GLY A 76 16.05 5.94 -6.68
CA GLY A 76 14.83 5.65 -5.92
C GLY A 76 14.97 4.41 -5.06
N THR A 77 14.13 3.39 -5.27
CA THR A 77 14.12 2.17 -4.46
C THR A 77 14.06 0.95 -5.35
N THR A 78 14.50 -0.21 -4.85
CA THR A 78 14.38 -1.49 -5.57
C THR A 78 12.94 -1.97 -5.79
N ASN A 79 11.94 -1.29 -5.23
CA ASN A 79 10.52 -1.52 -5.51
C ASN A 79 10.10 -0.94 -6.89
N ASP A 80 10.79 -1.39 -7.94
CA ASP A 80 10.49 -1.03 -9.33
C ASP A 80 9.49 -2.02 -9.97
N GLY A 81 9.19 -1.80 -11.25
CA GLY A 81 8.24 -2.65 -11.99
C GLY A 81 8.70 -4.12 -12.13
N ASN A 82 10.01 -4.38 -12.16
CA ASN A 82 10.53 -5.75 -12.23
C ASN A 82 10.35 -6.46 -10.88
N THR A 83 10.60 -5.77 -9.79
CA THR A 83 10.34 -6.28 -8.44
C THR A 83 8.86 -6.54 -8.21
N ALA A 84 7.99 -5.60 -8.60
CA ALA A 84 6.55 -5.80 -8.53
C ALA A 84 6.09 -7.02 -9.33
N ARG A 85 6.58 -7.20 -10.56
CA ARG A 85 6.22 -8.35 -11.41
C ARG A 85 6.59 -9.68 -10.75
N LYS A 86 7.81 -9.79 -10.21
CA LYS A 86 8.26 -11.01 -9.51
C LYS A 86 7.48 -11.28 -8.23
N PHE A 87 7.13 -10.23 -7.47
CA PHE A 87 6.33 -10.34 -6.26
C PHE A 87 4.94 -10.94 -6.56
N PHE A 88 4.24 -10.42 -7.58
CA PHE A 88 2.90 -10.90 -7.92
C PHE A 88 2.90 -12.22 -8.70
N SER A 89 3.94 -12.54 -9.48
CA SER A 89 4.02 -13.82 -10.20
C SER A 89 4.16 -15.03 -9.29
N ASN A 90 4.66 -14.84 -8.06
CA ASN A 90 4.74 -15.89 -7.04
C ASN A 90 3.98 -15.46 -5.78
N ALA A 91 2.68 -15.24 -5.93
CA ALA A 91 1.81 -14.77 -4.86
C ALA A 91 1.85 -15.68 -3.61
N ILE A 92 1.98 -17.00 -3.78
CA ILE A 92 2.08 -17.96 -2.68
C ILE A 92 3.31 -17.66 -1.82
N LYS A 93 4.49 -17.62 -2.45
CA LYS A 93 5.73 -17.33 -1.72
C LYS A 93 5.74 -15.92 -1.12
N SER A 94 5.20 -14.93 -1.84
CA SER A 94 5.05 -13.56 -1.34
C SER A 94 4.14 -13.50 -0.10
N ALA A 95 3.03 -14.25 -0.09
CA ALA A 95 2.13 -14.36 1.05
C ALA A 95 2.82 -15.03 2.25
N GLU A 96 3.54 -16.13 2.03
CA GLU A 96 4.32 -16.82 3.06
C GLU A 96 5.37 -15.91 3.71
N ILE A 97 6.12 -15.15 2.90
CA ILE A 97 7.20 -14.29 3.39
C ILE A 97 6.65 -13.07 4.14
N THR A 98 5.60 -12.44 3.61
CA THR A 98 5.05 -11.20 4.19
C THR A 98 4.03 -11.44 5.30
N GLU A 99 3.49 -12.66 5.38
CA GLU A 99 2.33 -13.04 6.20
C GLU A 99 1.06 -12.25 5.84
N ILE A 100 0.97 -11.77 4.59
CA ILE A 100 -0.24 -11.17 4.03
C ILE A 100 -1.11 -12.28 3.43
N ASN A 101 -2.42 -12.10 3.52
CA ASN A 101 -3.39 -13.01 2.95
C ASN A 101 -3.16 -13.24 1.45
N LEU A 102 -3.11 -14.52 1.05
CA LEU A 102 -2.84 -14.94 -0.33
C LEU A 102 -3.90 -14.42 -1.33
N ASP A 103 -5.19 -14.56 -0.99
CA ASP A 103 -6.27 -14.10 -1.86
C ASP A 103 -6.16 -12.59 -2.12
N LEU A 104 -5.81 -11.81 -1.09
CA LEU A 104 -5.60 -10.38 -1.25
C LEU A 104 -4.43 -10.07 -2.21
N ILE A 105 -3.29 -10.76 -2.09
CA ILE A 105 -2.16 -10.58 -3.02
C ILE A 105 -2.55 -10.96 -4.45
N GLN A 106 -3.26 -12.08 -4.62
CA GLN A 106 -3.73 -12.54 -5.94
C GLN A 106 -4.71 -11.55 -6.56
N ARG A 107 -5.65 -11.00 -5.77
CA ARG A 107 -6.59 -9.97 -6.22
C ARG A 107 -5.88 -8.73 -6.73
N PHE A 108 -4.88 -8.23 -5.99
CA PHE A 108 -4.05 -7.11 -6.48
C PHE A 108 -3.27 -7.47 -7.73
N GLY A 109 -2.70 -8.68 -7.81
CA GLY A 109 -2.01 -9.18 -9.01
C GLY A 109 -2.92 -9.18 -10.24
N ASN A 110 -4.15 -9.67 -10.11
CA ASN A 110 -5.14 -9.69 -11.19
C ASN A 110 -5.52 -8.28 -11.63
N ILE A 111 -5.80 -7.37 -10.69
CA ILE A 111 -6.13 -5.97 -10.98
C ILE A 111 -5.00 -5.30 -11.76
N LEU A 112 -3.76 -5.45 -11.30
CA LEU A 112 -2.60 -4.87 -11.98
C LEU A 112 -2.37 -5.49 -13.37
N SER A 113 -2.61 -6.79 -13.51
CA SER A 113 -2.48 -7.49 -14.80
C SER A 113 -3.53 -7.03 -15.80
N VAL A 114 -4.77 -6.81 -15.37
CA VAL A 114 -5.86 -6.27 -16.20
C VAL A 114 -5.53 -4.85 -16.64
N LEU A 115 -5.09 -3.98 -15.73
CA LEU A 115 -4.67 -2.61 -16.04
C LEU A 115 -3.48 -2.56 -17.02
N ALA A 116 -2.58 -3.54 -16.93
CA ALA A 116 -1.41 -3.63 -17.81
C ALA A 116 -1.66 -4.45 -19.10
N SER A 117 -2.87 -4.98 -19.30
CA SER A 117 -3.14 -5.95 -20.37
C SER A 117 -3.12 -5.34 -21.77
N GLY A 118 -3.39 -4.04 -21.90
CA GLY A 118 -3.54 -3.36 -23.19
C GLY A 118 -4.81 -3.74 -23.96
N HIS A 119 -5.74 -4.48 -23.34
CA HIS A 119 -7.01 -4.88 -23.93
C HIS A 119 -8.17 -4.05 -23.36
N GLU A 120 -9.32 -4.07 -24.04
CA GLU A 120 -10.55 -3.50 -23.49
C GLU A 120 -10.94 -4.22 -22.19
N ILE A 121 -11.25 -3.43 -21.17
CA ILE A 121 -11.59 -3.91 -19.83
C ILE A 121 -13.10 -3.81 -19.67
N ASN A 122 -13.75 -4.89 -19.20
CA ASN A 122 -15.13 -4.82 -18.73
C ASN A 122 -15.18 -4.01 -17.42
N THR A 123 -15.65 -2.77 -17.52
CA THR A 123 -15.64 -1.79 -16.42
C THR A 123 -16.56 -2.19 -15.26
N ASP A 124 -17.72 -2.81 -15.54
CA ASP A 124 -18.64 -3.28 -14.51
C ASP A 124 -18.02 -4.41 -13.69
N ALA A 125 -17.44 -5.41 -14.37
CA ALA A 125 -16.74 -6.51 -13.71
C ALA A 125 -15.53 -6.01 -12.91
N PHE A 126 -14.76 -5.07 -13.46
CA PHE A 126 -13.62 -4.44 -12.78
C PHE A 126 -14.06 -3.67 -11.53
N LYS A 127 -15.16 -2.90 -11.61
CA LYS A 127 -15.73 -2.15 -10.48
C LYS A 127 -16.17 -3.08 -9.35
N ILE A 128 -16.90 -4.14 -9.67
CA ILE A 128 -17.35 -5.13 -8.67
C ILE A 128 -16.13 -5.76 -7.99
N TYR A 129 -15.17 -6.24 -8.79
CA TYR A 129 -13.96 -6.89 -8.27
C TYR A 129 -13.12 -5.95 -7.40
N GLY A 130 -13.02 -4.67 -7.79
CA GLY A 130 -12.34 -3.62 -7.02
C GLY A 130 -13.00 -3.37 -5.65
N ILE A 131 -14.32 -3.24 -5.62
CA ILE A 131 -15.10 -3.03 -4.38
C ILE A 131 -14.99 -4.25 -3.45
N GLU A 132 -15.10 -5.46 -3.98
CA GLU A 132 -14.95 -6.69 -3.19
C GLU A 132 -13.53 -6.80 -2.60
N THR A 133 -12.52 -6.46 -3.38
CA THR A 133 -11.12 -6.45 -2.91
C THR A 133 -10.91 -5.39 -1.82
N ALA A 134 -11.54 -4.21 -1.94
CA ALA A 134 -11.48 -3.19 -0.90
C ALA A 134 -12.16 -3.64 0.40
N LYS A 135 -13.33 -4.29 0.30
CA LYS A 135 -14.04 -4.87 1.46
C LYS A 135 -13.19 -5.95 2.14
N LEU A 136 -12.58 -6.84 1.37
CA LEU A 136 -11.67 -7.87 1.88
C LEU A 136 -10.49 -7.24 2.62
N PHE A 137 -9.83 -6.25 2.01
CA PHE A 137 -8.71 -5.53 2.63
C PHE A 137 -9.09 -4.96 4.00
N VAL A 138 -10.19 -4.21 4.07
CA VAL A 138 -10.64 -3.57 5.32
C VAL A 138 -11.02 -4.62 6.37
N SER A 139 -11.61 -5.75 5.96
CA SER A 139 -11.97 -6.84 6.88
C SER A 139 -10.75 -7.53 7.49
N LEU A 140 -9.68 -7.73 6.72
CA LEU A 140 -8.45 -8.41 7.16
C LEU A 140 -7.52 -7.48 7.93
N TYR A 141 -7.44 -6.22 7.53
CA TYR A 141 -6.48 -5.25 8.05
C TYR A 141 -7.15 -3.91 8.44
N PRO A 142 -8.14 -3.93 9.36
CA PRO A 142 -8.91 -2.73 9.72
C PRO A 142 -8.05 -1.62 10.35
N TRP A 143 -6.86 -1.97 10.86
CA TRP A 143 -5.90 -1.06 11.48
C TRP A 143 -5.02 -0.31 10.47
N TYR A 144 -5.02 -0.69 9.19
CA TYR A 144 -4.22 -0.07 8.14
C TYR A 144 -5.13 0.62 7.11
N TYR A 145 -4.99 1.93 6.95
CA TYR A 145 -5.79 2.67 5.98
C TYR A 145 -5.40 2.33 4.55
N LEU A 146 -6.38 2.22 3.65
CA LEU A 146 -6.12 2.03 2.22
C LEU A 146 -5.22 3.15 1.69
N PRO A 147 -4.04 2.84 1.12
CA PRO A 147 -3.19 3.85 0.51
C PRO A 147 -3.93 4.58 -0.61
N ALA A 148 -3.65 5.87 -0.80
CA ALA A 148 -4.35 6.71 -1.78
C ALA A 148 -4.28 6.17 -3.23
N SER A 149 -3.19 5.49 -3.62
CA SER A 149 -3.09 4.83 -4.92
C SER A 149 -3.98 3.58 -5.03
N VAL A 150 -3.99 2.76 -3.98
CA VAL A 150 -4.83 1.56 -3.87
C VAL A 150 -6.31 1.96 -3.88
N HIS A 151 -6.70 2.96 -3.08
CA HIS A 151 -8.05 3.50 -3.06
C HIS A 151 -8.51 3.96 -4.44
N LYS A 152 -7.68 4.72 -5.17
CA LYS A 152 -8.02 5.17 -6.54
C LYS A 152 -8.26 3.99 -7.47
N ILE A 153 -7.38 3.00 -7.47
CA ILE A 153 -7.53 1.82 -8.33
C ILE A 153 -8.80 1.05 -7.99
N LEU A 154 -9.04 0.76 -6.71
CA LEU A 154 -10.15 -0.10 -6.29
C LEU A 154 -11.52 0.57 -6.40
N LEU A 155 -11.62 1.87 -6.10
CA LEU A 155 -12.91 2.56 -6.00
C LEU A 155 -13.20 3.47 -7.20
N HIS A 156 -12.18 3.98 -7.87
CA HIS A 156 -12.32 4.91 -9.00
C HIS A 156 -11.74 4.36 -10.31
N GLY A 157 -11.06 3.21 -10.30
CA GLY A 157 -10.35 2.71 -11.48
C GLY A 157 -11.25 2.31 -12.65
N ALA A 158 -12.54 2.07 -12.43
CA ALA A 158 -13.51 1.81 -13.48
C ALA A 158 -14.08 3.09 -14.14
N GLU A 159 -13.83 4.26 -13.53
CA GLU A 159 -14.43 5.55 -13.92
C GLU A 159 -13.42 6.47 -14.63
N VAL A 160 -12.16 6.04 -14.73
CA VAL A 160 -11.02 6.78 -15.30
C VAL A 160 -10.52 6.05 -16.53
#